data_AF-A0A1V6EAZ3-F1
#
_entry.id   AF-A0A1V6EAZ3-F1
#
_cell.length_a   1.000
_cell.length_b   1.000
_cell.length_c   1.000
_cell.angle_alpha   90.00
_cell.angle_beta   90.00
_cell.angle_gamma   90.00
#
_symmetry.space_group_name_H-M   'P 1'
#
loop_
_entity.id
_entity.type
_entity.pdbx_description
1 polymer ?
#
loop_
_entity_poly.entity_id
_entity_poly.type
_entity_poly.pdbx_seq_one_letter_code
_entity_poly.pdbx_strand_id
1 'polypeptide(L)'
;MKEDAVPHVLHSDFFDVLNVDRQGFDALINHNGRHTYRVYDSVTTVSGEVYAEGLPAVYGISGDWDVEFPGMPTVRWLVLKSWTEEENWRHFSGTARYAVNFNLPETYCEKDVQLRLSLGEVGVIADIRINGKPVGVQWRTGQTFDLDGVIKSGENRLEVDVTNTLINRVSGLEAFPEVPEALRPFFGTGMITSSHAADALLGFEPLPPSGLLGPVTIYPYKKICVEVVN
;
A
#
# COMPACT_ATOMS: atom_id res chain seq x y z
N MET A 1 -36.55 30.57 12.58
CA MET A 1 -35.90 29.44 13.27
C MET A 1 -34.42 29.60 13.03
N LYS A 2 -33.61 29.84 14.06
CA LYS A 2 -32.15 29.70 13.91
C LYS A 2 -31.89 28.20 13.85
N GLU A 3 -31.22 27.72 12.79
CA GLU A 3 -30.65 26.38 12.83
C GLU A 3 -29.71 26.33 14.04
N ASP A 4 -29.95 25.37 14.93
CA ASP A 4 -28.99 25.05 15.98
C ASP A 4 -27.68 24.65 15.30
N ALA A 5 -26.60 25.33 15.62
CA ALA A 5 -25.31 25.08 14.99
C ALA A 5 -24.84 23.65 15.33
N VAL A 6 -24.49 22.87 14.32
CA VAL A 6 -24.15 21.44 14.47
C VAL A 6 -22.80 21.29 15.20
N PRO A 7 -22.67 20.32 16.13
CA PRO A 7 -21.39 20.04 16.76
C PRO A 7 -20.31 19.71 15.72
N HIS A 8 -19.11 20.24 15.90
CA HIS A 8 -17.99 19.95 15.01
C HIS A 8 -16.64 20.16 15.69
N VAL A 9 -15.63 19.41 15.24
CA VAL A 9 -14.25 19.59 15.67
C VAL A 9 -13.65 20.80 14.96
N LEU A 10 -13.11 21.74 15.74
CA LEU A 10 -12.39 22.92 15.25
C LEU A 10 -10.90 22.63 15.06
N HIS A 11 -10.32 21.83 15.96
CA HIS A 11 -8.92 21.42 15.91
C HIS A 11 -8.72 20.10 16.64
N SER A 12 -7.87 19.23 16.11
CA SER A 12 -7.40 18.03 16.79
C SER A 12 -6.07 17.53 16.22
N ASP A 13 -5.32 16.78 17.01
CA ASP A 13 -4.15 16.00 16.60
C ASP A 13 -4.44 14.50 16.39
N PHE A 14 -5.70 14.08 16.56
CA PHE A 14 -6.17 12.75 16.17
C PHE A 14 -5.88 12.44 14.69
N PHE A 15 -5.65 11.17 14.39
CA PHE A 15 -5.44 10.72 13.01
C PHE A 15 -6.69 10.95 12.16
N ASP A 16 -7.86 10.63 12.72
CA ASP A 16 -9.15 10.85 12.08
C ASP A 16 -10.24 11.06 13.14
N VAL A 17 -11.28 11.83 12.81
CA VAL A 17 -12.46 12.03 13.63
C VAL A 17 -13.63 11.38 12.92
N LEU A 18 -14.17 10.32 13.52
CA LEU A 18 -15.16 9.45 12.87
C LEU A 18 -16.58 9.99 12.97
N ASN A 19 -16.92 10.59 14.10
CA ASN A 19 -18.21 11.23 14.36
C ASN A 19 -18.08 12.24 15.50
N VAL A 20 -19.03 13.16 15.62
CA VAL A 20 -19.10 14.17 16.69
C VAL A 20 -20.55 14.49 17.00
N ASP A 21 -20.89 14.58 18.28
CA ASP A 21 -22.20 14.96 18.78
C ASP A 21 -22.10 15.91 19.99
N ARG A 22 -23.20 16.09 20.74
CA ARG A 22 -23.24 16.99 21.91
C ARG A 22 -22.58 16.41 23.16
N GLN A 23 -22.37 15.10 23.21
CA GLN A 23 -21.72 14.41 24.33
C GLN A 23 -20.23 14.20 24.08
N GLY A 24 -19.80 14.16 22.83
CA GLY A 24 -18.42 13.85 22.51
C GLY A 24 -18.13 13.57 21.05
N PHE A 25 -17.08 12.80 20.81
CA PHE A 25 -16.70 12.32 19.48
C PHE A 25 -15.94 11.00 19.55
N ASP A 26 -16.06 10.21 18.48
CA ASP A 26 -15.18 9.08 18.23
C ASP A 26 -14.00 9.50 17.36
N ALA A 27 -12.80 9.06 17.71
CA ALA A 27 -11.60 9.34 16.93
C ALA A 27 -10.68 8.12 16.82
N LEU A 28 -9.79 8.16 15.83
CA LEU A 28 -8.66 7.25 15.69
C LEU A 28 -7.38 7.95 16.14
N ILE A 29 -6.60 7.26 16.98
CA ILE A 29 -5.22 7.64 17.29
C ILE A 29 -4.24 6.76 16.51
N ASN A 30 -3.08 7.30 16.19
CA ASN A 30 -1.96 6.58 15.58
C ASN A 30 -0.67 6.61 16.42
N HIS A 31 -0.73 7.17 17.64
CA HIS A 31 0.36 7.13 18.62
C HIS A 31 -0.17 7.11 20.05
N ASN A 32 0.61 6.52 20.96
CA ASN A 32 0.38 6.64 22.40
C ASN A 32 0.77 8.04 22.90
N GLY A 33 0.26 8.42 24.07
CA GLY A 33 0.54 9.69 24.73
C GLY A 33 -0.62 10.66 24.66
N ARG A 34 -0.28 11.96 24.70
CA ARG A 34 -1.26 13.05 24.77
C ARG A 34 -1.82 13.39 23.39
N HIS A 35 -3.14 13.51 23.33
CA HIS A 35 -3.92 14.05 22.21
C HIS A 35 -4.73 15.24 22.70
N THR A 36 -4.90 16.25 21.86
CA THR A 36 -5.57 17.51 22.17
C THR A 36 -6.69 17.80 21.19
N TYR A 37 -7.75 18.44 21.68
CA TYR A 37 -8.89 18.80 20.85
C TYR A 37 -9.49 20.14 21.23
N ARG A 38 -10.20 20.69 20.25
CA ARG A 38 -11.09 21.83 20.40
C ARG A 38 -12.37 21.56 19.62
N VAL A 39 -13.50 21.49 20.32
CA VAL A 39 -14.81 21.12 19.77
C VAL A 39 -15.81 22.22 20.06
N TYR A 40 -16.68 22.49 19.10
CA TYR A 40 -17.89 23.29 19.31
C TYR A 40 -19.07 22.35 19.53
N ASP A 41 -19.75 22.43 20.67
CA ASP A 41 -20.79 21.48 21.12
C ASP A 41 -22.24 21.94 20.85
N SER A 42 -22.41 22.90 19.93
CA SER A 42 -23.63 23.69 19.69
C SER A 42 -23.88 24.85 20.65
N VAL A 43 -23.17 24.97 21.77
CA VAL A 43 -23.36 26.03 22.77
C VAL A 43 -22.09 26.85 22.96
N THR A 44 -20.99 26.18 23.26
CA THR A 44 -19.68 26.76 23.55
C THR A 44 -18.57 26.01 22.82
N THR A 45 -17.37 26.57 22.89
CA THR A 45 -16.16 25.86 22.48
C THR A 45 -15.49 25.25 23.70
N VAL A 46 -15.34 23.94 23.70
CA VAL A 46 -14.63 23.18 24.74
C VAL A 46 -13.29 22.72 24.19
N SER A 47 -12.24 22.89 24.99
CA SER A 47 -10.92 22.32 24.70
C SER A 47 -10.59 21.29 25.77
N GLY A 48 -9.89 20.24 25.39
CA GLY A 48 -9.46 19.20 26.32
C GLY A 48 -8.27 18.41 25.78
N GLU A 49 -7.82 17.47 26.60
CA GLU A 49 -6.78 16.53 26.26
C GLU A 49 -7.16 15.12 26.73
N VAL A 50 -6.71 14.12 25.97
CA VAL A 50 -6.87 12.71 26.29
C VAL A 50 -5.51 12.06 26.25
N TYR A 51 -5.21 11.24 27.25
CA TYR A 51 -4.03 10.38 27.25
C TYR A 51 -4.45 8.98 26.82
N ALA A 52 -3.79 8.46 25.78
CA ALA A 52 -4.05 7.14 25.25
C ALA A 52 -2.82 6.24 25.35
N GLU A 53 -3.05 4.98 25.70
CA GLU A 53 -2.02 3.96 25.85
C GLU A 53 -2.49 2.63 25.22
N GLY A 54 -1.55 1.70 25.08
CA GLY A 54 -1.83 0.35 24.58
C GLY A 54 -2.04 0.28 23.07
N LEU A 55 -1.71 1.31 22.29
CA LEU A 55 -1.55 1.15 20.84
C LEU A 55 -0.22 0.40 20.58
N PRO A 56 -0.23 -0.74 19.86
CA PRO A 56 1.00 -1.42 19.50
C PRO A 56 1.87 -0.57 18.55
N ALA A 57 3.16 -0.89 18.45
CA ALA A 57 4.05 -0.21 17.52
C ALA A 57 3.73 -0.57 16.06
N VAL A 58 4.21 0.22 15.10
CA VAL A 58 4.15 -0.16 13.68
C VAL A 58 4.87 -1.50 13.48
N TYR A 59 4.21 -2.44 12.81
CA TYR A 59 4.75 -3.77 12.58
C TYR A 59 5.37 -3.84 11.18
N GLY A 60 6.69 -4.06 11.10
CA GLY A 60 7.37 -4.30 9.83
C GLY A 60 7.23 -5.76 9.40
N ILE A 61 6.74 -6.01 8.19
CA ILE A 61 6.76 -7.34 7.59
C ILE A 61 8.12 -7.51 6.91
N SER A 62 8.97 -8.31 7.54
CA SER A 62 10.27 -8.73 7.02
C SER A 62 10.37 -10.26 7.02
N GLY A 63 11.33 -10.80 6.29
CA GLY A 63 11.59 -12.23 6.24
C GLY A 63 11.98 -12.73 4.85
N ASP A 64 11.92 -14.04 4.70
CA ASP A 64 12.27 -14.74 3.47
C ASP A 64 11.09 -14.64 2.49
N TRP A 65 11.18 -13.72 1.53
CA TRP A 65 10.20 -13.59 0.48
C TRP A 65 10.45 -14.63 -0.61
N ASP A 66 9.47 -15.50 -0.86
CA ASP A 66 9.44 -16.33 -2.06
C ASP A 66 8.96 -15.46 -3.23
N VAL A 67 9.78 -15.35 -4.27
CA VAL A 67 9.52 -14.53 -5.46
C VAL A 67 9.48 -15.40 -6.70
N GLU A 68 8.36 -15.37 -7.40
CA GLU A 68 8.08 -16.18 -8.59
C GLU A 68 7.91 -15.28 -9.81
N PHE A 69 8.77 -15.49 -10.80
CA PHE A 69 8.64 -14.90 -12.13
C PHE A 69 8.08 -15.95 -13.10
N PRO A 70 7.17 -15.61 -14.02
CA PRO A 70 6.56 -16.55 -14.95
C PRO A 70 7.60 -17.34 -15.76
N GLY A 71 7.51 -18.68 -15.70
CA GLY A 71 8.41 -19.57 -16.42
C GLY A 71 9.81 -19.73 -15.82
N MET A 72 10.04 -19.22 -14.60
CA MET A 72 11.32 -19.30 -13.91
C MET A 72 11.17 -20.01 -12.55
N PRO A 73 12.25 -20.60 -12.00
CA PRO A 73 12.24 -21.12 -10.63
C PRO A 73 11.99 -20.02 -9.60
N THR A 74 11.28 -20.34 -8.52
CA THR A 74 11.11 -19.45 -7.37
C THR A 74 12.47 -19.12 -6.74
N VAL A 75 12.70 -17.85 -6.43
CA VAL A 75 13.90 -17.36 -5.74
C VAL A 75 13.52 -16.81 -4.36
N ARG A 76 14.48 -16.80 -3.43
CA ARG A 76 14.27 -16.24 -2.07
C ARG A 76 15.00 -14.92 -1.92
N TRP A 77 14.27 -13.89 -1.49
CA TRP A 77 14.81 -12.57 -1.18
C TRP A 77 14.62 -12.22 0.30
N LEU A 78 15.73 -11.96 0.99
CA LEU A 78 15.73 -11.46 2.37
C LEU A 78 15.43 -9.96 2.45
N VAL A 79 15.71 -9.25 1.36
CA VAL A 79 15.57 -7.80 1.24
C VAL A 79 14.86 -7.52 -0.08
N LEU A 80 13.74 -6.80 0.01
CA LEU A 80 13.00 -6.29 -1.12
C LEU A 80 13.83 -5.22 -1.85
N LYS A 81 13.80 -5.25 -3.18
CA LYS A 81 14.64 -4.42 -4.06
C LYS A 81 14.05 -4.33 -5.45
N SER A 82 14.55 -3.41 -6.27
CA SER A 82 14.12 -3.32 -7.66
C SER A 82 14.65 -4.51 -8.47
N TRP A 83 13.82 -5.05 -9.36
CA TRP A 83 14.24 -6.08 -10.34
C TRP A 83 15.38 -5.58 -11.24
N THR A 84 15.44 -4.26 -11.48
CA THR A 84 16.47 -3.62 -12.33
C THR A 84 17.89 -3.70 -11.74
N GLU A 85 18.00 -4.02 -10.46
CA GLU A 85 19.27 -4.23 -9.74
C GLU A 85 19.80 -5.66 -9.89
N GLU A 86 18.96 -6.60 -10.30
CA GLU A 86 19.32 -8.01 -10.47
C GLU A 86 19.58 -8.32 -11.94
N GLU A 87 20.79 -8.76 -12.28
CA GLU A 87 21.20 -9.01 -13.67
C GLU A 87 20.20 -9.89 -14.43
N ASN A 88 19.74 -10.96 -13.79
CA ASN A 88 18.83 -11.91 -14.40
C ASN A 88 17.47 -11.26 -14.73
N TRP A 89 16.94 -10.40 -13.85
CA TRP A 89 15.58 -9.84 -13.94
C TRP A 89 15.55 -8.37 -14.38
N ARG A 90 16.72 -7.82 -14.74
CA ARG A 90 16.90 -6.39 -15.05
C ARG A 90 15.91 -5.91 -16.10
N HIS A 91 15.74 -6.70 -17.16
CA HIS A 91 14.85 -6.42 -18.29
C HIS A 91 13.52 -7.17 -18.20
N PHE A 92 13.14 -7.69 -17.03
CA PHE A 92 11.83 -8.32 -16.88
C PHE A 92 10.72 -7.27 -16.96
N SER A 93 9.73 -7.55 -17.81
CA SER A 93 8.45 -6.87 -17.81
C SER A 93 7.31 -7.87 -17.74
N GLY A 94 6.37 -7.63 -16.83
CA GLY A 94 5.26 -8.52 -16.53
C GLY A 94 4.91 -8.52 -15.06
N THR A 95 4.33 -9.62 -14.60
CA THR A 95 3.90 -9.80 -13.20
C THR A 95 4.81 -10.79 -12.49
N ALA A 96 5.33 -10.42 -11.32
CA ALA A 96 6.00 -11.34 -10.41
C ALA A 96 5.22 -11.47 -9.09
N ARG A 97 5.14 -12.68 -8.55
CA ARG A 97 4.44 -12.96 -7.30
C ARG A 97 5.42 -13.01 -6.14
N TYR A 98 5.11 -12.26 -5.09
CA TYR A 98 5.80 -12.28 -3.81
C TYR A 98 4.93 -12.99 -2.78
N ALA A 99 5.52 -13.82 -1.94
CA ALA A 99 4.85 -14.43 -0.81
C ALA A 99 5.73 -14.43 0.45
N VAL A 100 5.13 -14.13 1.59
CA VAL A 100 5.80 -14.20 2.90
C VAL A 100 4.82 -14.64 3.98
N ASN A 101 5.30 -15.45 4.92
CA ASN A 101 4.58 -15.76 6.15
C ASN A 101 5.11 -14.88 7.28
N PHE A 102 4.21 -14.33 8.10
CA PHE A 102 4.57 -13.50 9.26
C PHE A 102 3.65 -13.79 10.44
N ASN A 103 4.15 -13.56 11.66
CA ASN A 103 3.41 -13.82 12.90
C ASN A 103 2.99 -12.50 13.56
N LEU A 104 1.68 -12.26 13.65
CA LEU A 104 1.12 -11.05 14.24
C LEU A 104 0.76 -11.29 15.72
N PRO A 105 1.32 -10.51 16.67
CA PRO A 105 0.98 -10.64 18.09
C PRO A 105 -0.50 -10.35 18.37
N GLU A 106 -1.03 -10.95 19.45
CA GLU A 106 -2.45 -10.76 19.85
C GLU A 106 -2.83 -9.30 20.12
N THR A 107 -1.87 -8.47 20.57
CA THR A 107 -2.08 -7.04 20.84
C THR A 107 -2.51 -6.23 19.61
N TYR A 108 -2.26 -6.73 18.39
CA TYR A 108 -2.72 -6.09 17.16
C TYR A 108 -4.17 -6.45 16.80
N CYS A 109 -4.76 -7.44 17.46
CA CYS A 109 -6.11 -7.94 17.20
C CYS A 109 -7.10 -7.58 18.32
N GLU A 110 -6.77 -6.58 19.15
CA GLU A 110 -7.67 -6.03 20.15
C GLU A 110 -8.88 -5.35 19.49
N LYS A 111 -10.04 -5.34 20.18
CA LYS A 111 -11.32 -4.94 19.57
C LYS A 111 -11.37 -3.49 19.07
N ASP A 112 -10.60 -2.62 19.69
CA ASP A 112 -10.50 -1.19 19.38
C ASP A 112 -9.30 -0.86 18.50
N VAL A 113 -8.51 -1.86 18.09
CA VAL A 113 -7.38 -1.68 17.17
C VAL A 113 -7.82 -1.98 15.73
N GLN A 114 -7.60 -1.01 14.84
CA GLN A 114 -7.75 -1.14 13.40
C GLN A 114 -6.36 -1.21 12.77
N LEU A 115 -6.20 -2.03 11.74
CA LEU A 115 -4.91 -2.25 11.10
C LEU A 115 -4.98 -1.86 9.63
N ARG A 116 -3.96 -1.14 9.17
CA ARG A 116 -3.78 -0.84 7.75
C ARG A 116 -2.43 -1.33 7.22
N LEU A 117 -2.43 -2.04 6.10
CA LEU A 117 -1.22 -2.44 5.39
C LEU A 117 -0.74 -1.31 4.46
N SER A 118 0.57 -1.10 4.42
CA SER A 118 1.27 -0.34 3.39
C SER A 118 2.31 -1.25 2.74
N LEU A 119 2.40 -1.25 1.41
CA LEU A 119 3.50 -1.92 0.70
C LEU A 119 4.73 -1.02 0.53
N GLY A 120 4.64 0.25 0.93
CA GLY A 120 5.68 1.24 0.65
C GLY A 120 5.78 1.51 -0.86
N GLU A 121 6.99 1.39 -1.40
CA GLU A 121 7.27 1.60 -2.82
C GLU A 121 7.01 0.34 -3.64
N VAL A 122 6.33 0.52 -4.78
CA VAL A 122 5.98 -0.53 -5.74
C VAL A 122 6.22 0.00 -7.14
N GLY A 123 6.95 -0.76 -7.96
CA GLY A 123 7.13 -0.53 -9.40
C GLY A 123 6.35 -1.57 -10.21
N VAL A 124 5.09 -1.36 -10.61
CA VAL A 124 4.32 -0.11 -10.55
C VAL A 124 2.98 -0.30 -9.86
N ILE A 125 2.32 -1.43 -10.07
CA ILE A 125 1.03 -1.77 -9.43
C ILE A 125 1.13 -3.11 -8.70
N ALA A 126 0.36 -3.29 -7.64
CA ALA A 126 0.37 -4.50 -6.83
C ALA A 126 -1.03 -4.96 -6.41
N ASP A 127 -1.40 -6.18 -6.75
CA ASP A 127 -2.59 -6.86 -6.25
C ASP A 127 -2.26 -7.58 -4.93
N ILE A 128 -3.05 -7.34 -3.89
CA ILE A 128 -2.75 -7.73 -2.51
C ILE A 128 -3.73 -8.79 -2.03
N ARG A 129 -3.19 -9.87 -1.47
CA ARG A 129 -3.95 -10.91 -0.79
C ARG A 129 -3.36 -11.21 0.58
N ILE A 130 -4.22 -11.34 1.60
CA ILE A 130 -3.84 -11.85 2.93
C ILE A 130 -4.67 -13.08 3.22
N ASN A 131 -4.00 -14.17 3.62
CA ASN A 131 -4.64 -15.45 3.92
C ASN A 131 -5.54 -15.94 2.77
N GLY A 132 -5.11 -15.69 1.52
CA GLY A 132 -5.85 -16.02 0.30
C GLY A 132 -7.02 -15.08 -0.03
N LYS A 133 -7.35 -14.10 0.81
CA LYS A 133 -8.44 -13.14 0.57
C LYS A 133 -7.91 -11.87 -0.10
N PRO A 134 -8.57 -11.33 -1.14
CA PRO A 134 -8.23 -10.04 -1.72
C PRO A 134 -8.37 -8.91 -0.71
N VAL A 135 -7.39 -8.01 -0.68
CA VAL A 135 -7.36 -6.82 0.20
C VAL A 135 -7.50 -5.54 -0.61
N GLY A 136 -6.85 -5.47 -1.78
CA GLY A 136 -6.92 -4.31 -2.66
C GLY A 136 -5.81 -4.29 -3.68
N VAL A 137 -5.71 -3.17 -4.40
CA VAL A 137 -4.69 -2.92 -5.42
C VAL A 137 -3.99 -1.60 -5.14
N GLN A 138 -2.67 -1.63 -4.98
CA GLN A 138 -1.85 -0.41 -4.94
C GLN A 138 -1.52 0.00 -6.37
N TRP A 139 -1.98 1.18 -6.77
CA TRP A 139 -1.74 1.78 -8.09
C TRP A 139 -1.15 3.20 -7.98
N ARG A 140 -1.10 3.76 -6.77
CA ARG A 140 -0.37 4.99 -6.46
C ARG A 140 0.39 4.85 -5.13
N THR A 141 1.48 5.59 -5.00
CA THR A 141 2.29 5.63 -3.77
C THR A 141 1.48 6.13 -2.58
N GLY A 142 1.72 5.54 -1.40
CA GLY A 142 1.11 5.96 -0.13
C GLY A 142 -0.32 5.46 0.09
N GLN A 143 -0.82 4.55 -0.73
CA GLN A 143 -2.07 3.85 -0.42
C GLN A 143 -1.87 2.89 0.75
N THR A 144 -2.85 2.87 1.64
CA THR A 144 -2.95 1.88 2.71
C THR A 144 -4.27 1.14 2.62
N PHE A 145 -4.31 -0.07 3.16
CA PHE A 145 -5.44 -0.98 3.01
C PHE A 145 -5.89 -1.54 4.36
N ASP A 146 -7.17 -1.42 4.68
CA ASP A 146 -7.73 -1.96 5.92
C ASP A 146 -7.63 -3.49 5.94
N LEU A 147 -7.26 -4.04 7.10
CA LEU A 147 -7.04 -5.47 7.31
C LEU A 147 -8.11 -6.15 8.15
N ASP A 148 -9.17 -5.42 8.50
CA ASP A 148 -10.27 -5.90 9.32
C ASP A 148 -10.93 -7.14 8.68
N GLY A 149 -11.03 -8.22 9.45
CA GLY A 149 -11.67 -9.47 9.01
C GLY A 149 -10.85 -10.33 8.02
N VAL A 150 -9.67 -9.87 7.59
CA VAL A 150 -8.75 -10.67 6.75
C VAL A 150 -7.51 -11.14 7.50
N ILE A 151 -7.06 -10.38 8.49
CA ILE A 151 -5.91 -10.71 9.34
C ILE A 151 -6.35 -11.35 10.66
N LYS A 152 -5.44 -12.10 11.29
CA LYS A 152 -5.65 -12.77 12.58
C LYS A 152 -4.39 -12.72 13.43
N SER A 153 -4.49 -13.02 14.72
CA SER A 153 -3.31 -13.25 15.56
C SER A 153 -2.60 -14.54 15.14
N GLY A 154 -1.29 -14.60 15.39
CA GLY A 154 -0.43 -15.69 14.95
C GLY A 154 -0.11 -15.60 13.45
N GLU A 155 -0.03 -16.77 12.81
CA GLU A 155 0.52 -16.89 11.46
C GLU A 155 -0.44 -16.36 10.39
N ASN A 156 0.07 -15.46 9.55
CA ASN A 156 -0.60 -14.92 8.38
C ASN A 156 0.29 -15.07 7.15
N ARG A 157 -0.34 -15.20 5.99
CA ARG A 157 0.35 -15.24 4.69
C ARG A 157 -0.02 -14.03 3.87
N LEU A 158 0.97 -13.22 3.50
CA LEU A 158 0.83 -12.12 2.56
C LEU A 158 1.30 -12.57 1.18
N GLU A 159 0.48 -12.33 0.17
CA GLU A 159 0.82 -12.53 -1.24
C GLU A 159 0.62 -11.21 -1.99
N VAL A 160 1.59 -10.84 -2.81
CA VAL A 160 1.56 -9.61 -3.60
C VAL A 160 1.96 -9.91 -5.04
N ASP A 161 1.05 -9.71 -5.99
CA ASP A 161 1.35 -9.82 -7.42
C ASP A 161 1.72 -8.43 -7.94
N VAL A 162 2.99 -8.19 -8.24
CA VAL A 162 3.47 -6.88 -8.72
C VAL A 162 3.63 -6.91 -10.23
N THR A 163 3.07 -5.90 -10.90
CA THR A 163 3.17 -5.73 -12.35
C THR A 163 3.84 -4.39 -12.69
N ASN A 164 4.86 -4.43 -13.55
CA ASN A 164 5.51 -3.23 -14.08
C ASN A 164 5.06 -2.90 -15.52
N THR A 165 5.71 -1.93 -16.16
CA THR A 165 5.45 -1.56 -17.55
C THR A 165 6.37 -2.32 -18.51
N LEU A 166 6.03 -2.29 -19.81
CA LEU A 166 6.73 -3.03 -20.86
C LEU A 166 8.15 -2.50 -21.18
N ILE A 167 8.50 -1.30 -20.69
CA ILE A 167 9.72 -0.60 -21.08
C ILE A 167 11.01 -1.34 -20.71
N ASN A 168 11.04 -2.05 -19.57
CA ASN A 168 12.25 -2.80 -19.17
C ASN A 168 12.58 -3.90 -20.17
N ARG A 169 11.56 -4.64 -20.63
CA ARG A 169 11.71 -5.64 -21.69
C ARG A 169 12.12 -5.01 -23.01
N VAL A 170 11.48 -3.91 -23.41
CA VAL A 170 11.80 -3.21 -24.68
C VAL A 170 13.24 -2.70 -24.67
N SER A 171 13.70 -2.13 -23.56
CA SER A 171 15.08 -1.67 -23.38
C SER A 171 16.09 -2.79 -23.59
N GLY A 172 15.78 -4.02 -23.16
CA GLY A 172 16.66 -5.18 -23.33
C GLY A 172 16.64 -5.82 -24.72
N LEU A 173 15.87 -5.29 -25.68
CA LEU A 173 15.86 -5.80 -27.05
C LEU A 173 16.99 -5.21 -27.88
N GLU A 174 17.62 -6.02 -28.74
CA GLU A 174 18.56 -5.54 -29.76
C GLU A 174 17.83 -4.84 -30.92
N ALA A 175 16.62 -5.32 -31.25
CA ALA A 175 15.75 -4.77 -32.27
C ALA A 175 14.28 -5.13 -31.97
N PHE A 176 13.35 -4.36 -32.50
CA PHE A 176 11.93 -4.70 -32.42
C PHE A 176 11.61 -5.96 -33.23
N PRO A 177 10.84 -6.91 -32.70
CA PRO A 177 10.42 -8.09 -33.45
C PRO A 177 9.49 -7.69 -34.59
N GLU A 178 9.59 -8.39 -35.72
CA GLU A 178 8.62 -8.24 -36.81
C GLU A 178 7.22 -8.70 -36.37
N VAL A 179 6.19 -8.03 -36.88
CA VAL A 179 4.81 -8.50 -36.71
C VAL A 179 4.64 -9.81 -37.50
N PRO A 180 4.18 -10.91 -36.85
CA PRO A 180 3.92 -12.18 -37.53
C PRO A 180 3.01 -12.02 -38.74
N GLU A 181 3.26 -12.76 -39.83
CA GLU A 181 2.55 -12.59 -41.11
C GLU A 181 1.03 -12.65 -40.97
N ALA A 182 0.51 -13.58 -40.16
CA ALA A 182 -0.92 -13.72 -39.89
C ALA A 182 -1.55 -12.50 -39.19
N LEU A 183 -0.74 -11.68 -38.51
CA LEU A 183 -1.17 -10.49 -37.78
C LEU A 183 -1.00 -9.19 -38.59
N ARG A 184 -0.20 -9.23 -39.68
CA ARG A 184 0.08 -8.04 -40.52
C ARG A 184 -1.17 -7.39 -41.13
N PRO A 185 -2.22 -8.12 -41.55
CA PRO A 185 -3.45 -7.49 -42.04
C PRO A 185 -4.18 -6.63 -40.99
N PHE A 186 -3.96 -6.89 -39.71
CA PHE A 186 -4.65 -6.21 -38.60
C PHE A 186 -3.79 -5.09 -37.99
N PHE A 187 -2.48 -5.33 -37.84
CA PHE A 187 -1.57 -4.44 -37.11
C PHE A 187 -0.47 -3.82 -38.00
N GLY A 188 -0.48 -4.11 -39.31
CA GLY A 188 0.57 -3.69 -40.23
C GLY A 188 1.88 -4.46 -40.04
N THR A 189 2.97 -3.97 -40.63
CA THR A 189 4.29 -4.58 -40.53
C THR A 189 5.06 -4.20 -39.25
N GLY A 190 4.44 -3.49 -38.32
CA GLY A 190 5.04 -2.97 -37.09
C GLY A 190 5.00 -1.45 -37.00
N MET A 191 5.82 -0.85 -36.12
CA MET A 191 5.96 0.60 -36.05
C MET A 191 6.39 1.14 -37.42
N ILE A 192 5.64 2.12 -37.93
CA ILE A 192 5.85 2.72 -39.25
C ILE A 192 7.22 3.38 -39.26
N THR A 193 8.22 2.67 -39.78
CA THR A 193 9.64 3.04 -39.85
C THR A 193 10.28 3.25 -38.47
N SER A 194 11.47 2.72 -38.25
CA SER A 194 12.35 3.04 -37.12
C SER A 194 12.52 4.56 -37.04
N SER A 195 11.62 5.22 -36.29
CA SER A 195 11.75 6.62 -35.96
C SER A 195 12.79 6.71 -34.85
N HIS A 196 13.57 7.79 -34.84
CA HIS A 196 14.52 8.04 -33.75
C HIS A 196 13.87 7.89 -32.35
N ALA A 197 12.58 8.20 -32.22
CA ALA A 197 11.83 8.02 -30.98
C ALA A 197 11.58 6.55 -30.61
N ALA A 198 11.33 5.68 -31.59
CA ALA A 198 11.18 4.24 -31.36
C ALA A 198 12.52 3.60 -31.01
N ASP A 199 13.58 3.94 -31.75
CA ASP A 199 14.93 3.40 -31.51
C ASP A 199 15.46 3.83 -30.15
N ALA A 200 15.07 5.00 -29.64
CA ALA A 200 15.40 5.47 -28.29
C ALA A 200 14.76 4.66 -27.15
N LEU A 201 13.80 3.77 -27.44
CA LEU A 201 13.26 2.83 -26.44
C LEU A 201 14.16 1.61 -26.27
N LEU A 202 14.92 1.23 -27.30
CA LEU A 202 15.92 0.17 -27.22
C LEU A 202 17.12 0.70 -26.44
N GLY A 203 17.60 -0.05 -25.44
CA GLY A 203 18.63 0.41 -24.52
C GLY A 203 18.23 1.62 -23.68
N PHE A 204 16.93 1.87 -23.47
CA PHE A 204 16.44 2.95 -22.61
C PHE A 204 17.02 2.82 -21.19
N GLU A 205 17.62 3.91 -20.69
CA GLU A 205 18.19 4.02 -19.35
C GLU A 205 17.95 5.44 -18.78
N PRO A 206 17.82 5.60 -17.44
CA PRO A 206 17.80 4.53 -16.45
C PRO A 206 16.50 3.70 -16.52
N LEU A 207 16.60 2.39 -16.33
CA LEU A 207 15.42 1.51 -16.25
C LEU A 207 14.51 1.92 -15.08
N PRO A 208 13.19 2.07 -15.30
CA PRO A 208 12.24 2.33 -14.22
C PRO A 208 12.29 1.25 -13.13
N PRO A 209 12.36 1.65 -11.84
CA PRO A 209 12.29 0.72 -10.73
C PRO A 209 11.06 -0.18 -10.83
N SER A 210 11.23 -1.48 -10.55
CA SER A 210 10.20 -2.49 -10.75
C SER A 210 10.20 -3.51 -9.63
N GLY A 211 9.02 -3.98 -9.23
CA GLY A 211 8.83 -4.94 -8.14
C GLY A 211 8.28 -4.34 -6.86
N LEU A 212 8.23 -5.17 -5.82
CA LEU A 212 7.94 -4.75 -4.45
C LEU A 212 9.26 -4.26 -3.84
N LEU A 213 9.36 -2.96 -3.60
CA LEU A 213 10.57 -2.32 -3.05
C LEU A 213 10.44 -2.13 -1.53
N GLY A 214 9.21 -1.98 -1.03
CA GLY A 214 8.97 -1.84 0.40
C GLY A 214 9.24 -0.43 0.93
N PRO A 215 9.39 -0.27 2.25
CA PRO A 215 9.16 -1.29 3.27
C PRO A 215 7.68 -1.69 3.35
N VAL A 216 7.41 -2.95 3.69
CA VAL A 216 6.04 -3.45 3.93
C VAL A 216 5.73 -3.35 5.42
N THR A 217 4.67 -2.63 5.76
CA THR A 217 4.35 -2.30 7.16
C THR A 217 2.86 -2.40 7.44
N ILE A 218 2.51 -2.79 8.68
CA ILE A 218 1.16 -2.70 9.22
C ILE A 218 1.14 -1.56 10.25
N TYR A 219 0.31 -0.56 9.98
CA TYR A 219 0.04 0.57 10.86
C TYR A 219 -1.17 0.27 11.73
N PRO A 220 -1.01 0.26 13.07
CA PRO A 220 -2.13 0.18 13.98
C PRO A 220 -2.72 1.57 14.24
N TYR A 221 -4.05 1.59 14.36
CA TYR A 221 -4.85 2.73 14.81
C TYR A 221 -5.73 2.25 15.95
N LYS A 222 -6.02 3.10 16.92
CA LYS A 222 -6.90 2.72 18.03
C LYS A 222 -8.09 3.67 18.09
N LYS A 223 -9.30 3.11 18.15
CA LYS A 223 -10.52 3.86 18.35
C LYS A 223 -10.61 4.30 19.81
N ILE A 224 -10.88 5.58 20.02
CA ILE A 224 -11.18 6.14 21.34
C ILE A 224 -12.49 6.92 21.30
N CYS A 225 -13.20 6.91 22.43
CA CYS A 225 -14.37 7.76 22.67
C CYS A 225 -13.95 8.90 23.59
N VAL A 226 -14.20 10.13 23.18
CA VAL A 226 -13.88 11.33 23.95
C VAL A 226 -15.16 11.99 24.42
N GLU A 227 -15.40 11.99 25.73
CA GLU A 227 -16.52 12.68 26.34
C GLU A 227 -16.19 14.16 26.55
N VAL A 228 -17.06 15.04 26.08
CA VAL A 228 -16.96 16.49 26.24
C VAL A 228 -17.92 16.89 27.36
N VAL A 229 -17.39 16.97 28.59
CA VAL A 229 -18.15 17.42 29.76
C VAL A 229 -18.06 18.95 29.85
N ASN A 230 -19.22 19.61 29.89
CA ASN A 230 -19.35 21.05 30.17
C ASN A 230 -19.21 21.37 31.67
#